data_AF-H3H0W0-F1
#
_entry.id   AF-H3H0W0-F1
#
_cell.length_a   1.000
_cell.length_b   1.000
_cell.length_c   1.000
_cell.angle_alpha   90.00
_cell.angle_beta   90.00
_cell.angle_gamma   90.00
#
_symmetry.space_group_name_H-M   'P 1'
#
loop_
_entity.id
_entity.type
_entity.pdbx_description
1 polymer ?
#
loop_
_entity_poly.entity_id
_entity_poly.type
_entity_poly.pdbx_seq_one_letter_code
_entity_poly.pdbx_strand_id
1 'polypeptide(L)'
;MFLCRVFSSSSAGRRVLCSLQELRGLEGKGFKFPLHPPAGKEAEPIADTKSATRPRRRRDLLTTGFVFLNKKTQQPRAFINRCPHAMLELDFDDSDFFREGFIHCKAHAAFFDPDTGICLQGPISSRKALRGLDELRVQIDGDDVILLAEQSEENFSSVPSYDCQEPEAYKREKQRELAEALSKRAEGSESDFEEMQQRLHEKTMARMKKYQQKNAGSARNTKG
;
A
#
# COMPACT_ATOMS: atom_id res chain seq x y z
N MET A 1 -48.81 -22.91 -0.71
CA MET A 1 -47.76 -23.72 -0.06
C MET A 1 -46.89 -24.32 -1.16
N PHE A 2 -45.71 -23.75 -1.41
CA PHE A 2 -44.72 -24.24 -2.36
C PHE A 2 -43.40 -24.49 -1.63
N LEU A 3 -42.71 -25.54 -2.07
CA LEU A 3 -41.60 -26.23 -1.44
C LEU A 3 -40.31 -25.41 -1.28
N CYS A 4 -39.67 -25.61 -0.12
CA CYS A 4 -38.25 -25.91 0.11
C CYS A 4 -37.19 -25.26 -0.79
N ARG A 5 -36.34 -24.39 -0.19
CA ARG A 5 -34.91 -24.36 -0.50
C ARG A 5 -34.09 -24.48 0.77
N VAL A 6 -33.58 -25.68 0.93
CA VAL A 6 -32.45 -26.09 1.74
C VAL A 6 -31.30 -25.08 1.61
N PHE A 7 -30.88 -24.48 2.73
CA PHE A 7 -29.50 -24.04 2.90
C PHE A 7 -28.83 -25.02 3.84
N SER A 8 -28.37 -26.14 3.26
CA SER A 8 -27.43 -27.04 3.90
C SER A 8 -26.02 -26.71 3.43
N SER A 9 -25.09 -26.93 4.35
CA SER A 9 -23.64 -27.04 4.19
C SER A 9 -22.86 -25.75 3.98
N SER A 10 -22.57 -25.07 5.09
CA SER A 10 -21.22 -25.08 5.70
C SER A 10 -21.06 -23.78 6.49
N SER A 11 -21.00 -23.88 7.81
CA SER A 11 -20.36 -22.83 8.62
C SER A 11 -18.86 -22.87 8.35
N ALA A 12 -18.44 -22.41 7.17
CA ALA A 12 -17.05 -22.02 6.95
C ALA A 12 -16.81 -20.83 7.88
N GLY A 13 -15.89 -21.00 8.84
CA GLY A 13 -15.65 -20.07 9.94
C GLY A 13 -15.55 -18.63 9.46
N ARG A 14 -16.53 -17.80 9.83
CA ARG A 14 -16.43 -16.35 9.67
C ARG A 14 -15.33 -15.87 10.59
N ARG A 15 -14.26 -15.31 10.04
CA ARG A 15 -13.14 -14.79 10.81
C ARG A 15 -13.32 -13.28 10.99
N VAL A 16 -13.51 -12.84 12.23
CA VAL A 16 -13.50 -11.42 12.58
C VAL A 16 -12.07 -10.89 12.43
N LEU A 17 -11.90 -9.78 11.71
CA LEU A 17 -10.60 -9.14 11.51
C LEU A 17 -10.38 -8.04 12.54
N CYS A 18 -11.33 -7.11 12.64
CA CYS A 18 -11.29 -5.93 13.50
C CYS A 18 -12.70 -5.31 13.58
N SER A 19 -12.91 -4.40 14.51
CA SER A 19 -14.13 -3.61 14.58
C SER A 19 -14.14 -2.48 13.55
N LEU A 20 -15.33 -2.05 13.16
CA LEU A 20 -15.52 -0.93 12.25
C LEU A 20 -15.04 0.40 12.86
N GLN A 21 -15.13 0.54 14.19
CA GLN A 21 -14.61 1.70 14.89
C GLN A 21 -13.08 1.78 14.85
N GLU A 22 -12.38 0.64 14.97
CA GLU A 22 -10.93 0.58 14.79
C GLU A 22 -10.53 1.01 13.38
N LEU A 23 -11.20 0.51 12.33
CA LEU A 23 -10.92 0.92 10.96
C LEU A 23 -11.16 2.41 10.71
N ARG A 24 -12.21 2.99 11.32
CA ARG A 24 -12.46 4.44 11.25
C ARG A 24 -11.34 5.25 11.90
N GLY A 25 -10.76 4.73 12.98
CA GLY A 25 -9.66 5.38 13.71
C GLY A 25 -8.30 5.31 13.02
N LEU A 26 -8.14 4.49 11.96
CA LEU A 26 -6.84 4.30 11.30
C LEU A 26 -6.44 5.42 10.31
N GLU A 27 -7.26 6.46 10.11
CA GLU A 27 -6.97 7.69 9.33
C GLU A 27 -6.28 7.52 7.94
N GLY A 28 -6.34 6.34 7.33
CA GLY A 28 -5.62 6.03 6.09
C GLY A 28 -4.44 5.07 6.24
N LYS A 29 -4.35 4.36 7.36
CA LYS A 29 -3.55 3.13 7.53
C LYS A 29 -4.44 1.91 7.31
N GLY A 30 -3.81 0.77 7.02
CA GLY A 30 -4.49 -0.53 6.93
C GLY A 30 -4.27 -1.35 8.19
N PHE A 31 -5.23 -2.17 8.56
CA PHE A 31 -5.08 -3.20 9.57
C PHE A 31 -4.50 -4.47 8.94
N LYS A 32 -3.26 -4.81 9.29
CA LYS A 32 -2.56 -6.01 8.79
C LYS A 32 -2.96 -7.25 9.62
N PHE A 33 -3.22 -8.36 8.94
CA PHE A 33 -3.60 -9.63 9.57
C PHE A 33 -2.98 -10.85 8.85
N PRO A 34 -2.68 -11.95 9.54
CA PRO A 34 -2.17 -13.16 8.89
C PRO A 34 -3.30 -13.91 8.18
N LEU A 35 -3.10 -14.38 6.94
CA LEU A 35 -4.13 -15.13 6.20
C LEU A 35 -4.27 -16.58 6.68
N HIS A 36 -3.17 -17.19 7.10
CA HIS A 36 -3.21 -18.48 7.77
C HIS A 36 -3.03 -18.30 9.28
N PRO A 37 -3.74 -19.07 10.12
CA PRO A 37 -3.41 -19.13 11.54
C PRO A 37 -1.93 -19.49 11.67
N PRO A 38 -1.18 -18.88 12.60
CA PRO A 38 0.19 -19.30 12.85
C PRO A 38 0.15 -20.79 13.14
N ALA A 39 0.81 -21.60 12.31
CA ALA A 39 0.93 -23.03 12.57
C ALA A 39 1.40 -23.19 14.01
N GLY A 40 0.61 -23.87 14.83
CA GLY A 40 1.07 -24.32 16.14
C GLY A 40 2.43 -25.00 15.94
N LYS A 41 3.38 -24.72 16.84
CA LYS A 41 4.71 -25.36 16.84
C LYS A 41 4.54 -26.88 16.86
N GLU A 42 4.50 -27.54 15.70
CA GLU A 42 4.56 -28.99 15.63
C GLU A 42 5.55 -29.46 14.55
N ALA A 43 6.60 -30.08 15.10
CA ALA A 43 7.50 -31.09 14.56
C ALA A 43 8.31 -30.78 13.28
N GLU A 44 9.60 -30.53 13.51
CA GLU A 44 10.68 -30.97 12.61
C GLU A 44 10.35 -32.36 12.01
N PRO A 45 10.38 -32.55 10.69
CA PRO A 45 10.25 -33.88 10.14
C PRO A 45 11.57 -34.61 10.34
N ILE A 46 11.56 -35.59 11.25
CA ILE A 46 12.58 -36.63 11.35
C ILE A 46 12.72 -37.25 9.96
N ALA A 47 13.94 -37.22 9.44
CA ALA A 47 14.29 -37.80 8.16
C ALA A 47 14.06 -39.31 8.19
N ASP A 48 13.35 -39.85 7.19
CA ASP A 48 13.75 -41.13 6.62
C ASP A 48 13.15 -41.44 5.24
N THR A 49 14.05 -41.96 4.39
CA THR A 49 13.83 -42.76 3.16
C THR A 49 13.26 -42.13 1.88
N LYS A 50 14.20 -41.93 0.93
CA LYS A 50 14.21 -42.26 -0.51
C LYS A 50 12.91 -42.09 -1.34
N SER A 51 13.03 -41.20 -2.34
CA SER A 51 12.26 -41.13 -3.59
C SER A 51 10.80 -40.68 -3.51
N ALA A 52 10.59 -39.37 -3.48
CA ALA A 52 9.46 -38.70 -4.14
C ALA A 52 9.83 -37.22 -4.32
N THR A 53 9.46 -36.66 -5.47
CA THR A 53 9.56 -35.23 -5.81
C THR A 53 9.31 -34.37 -4.57
N ARG A 54 10.34 -33.64 -4.08
CA ARG A 54 10.17 -32.71 -2.96
C ARG A 54 8.93 -31.87 -3.24
N PRO A 55 7.84 -31.94 -2.45
CA PRO A 55 6.77 -30.98 -2.60
C PRO A 55 7.45 -29.63 -2.36
N ARG A 56 7.39 -28.75 -3.36
CA ARG A 56 7.85 -27.36 -3.20
C ARG A 56 7.18 -26.87 -1.92
N ARG A 57 7.93 -26.71 -0.82
CA ARG A 57 7.38 -26.11 0.41
C ARG A 57 6.71 -24.83 -0.04
N ARG A 58 5.37 -24.78 -0.02
CA ARG A 58 4.60 -23.60 -0.42
C ARG A 58 5.17 -22.46 0.40
N ARG A 59 5.80 -21.49 -0.26
CA ARG A 59 6.38 -20.30 0.36
C ARG A 59 5.29 -19.33 0.86
N ASP A 60 4.06 -19.83 1.00
CA ASP A 60 2.81 -19.09 1.21
C ASP A 60 2.33 -19.15 2.68
N LEU A 61 3.08 -19.84 3.56
CA LEU A 61 2.73 -20.04 4.99
C LEU A 61 2.78 -18.77 5.84
N LEU A 62 3.23 -17.63 5.29
CA LEU A 62 3.35 -16.35 5.99
C LEU A 62 2.60 -15.21 5.29
N THR A 63 1.71 -15.53 4.36
CA THR A 63 1.04 -14.49 3.58
C THR A 63 0.13 -13.66 4.49
N THR A 64 0.37 -12.36 4.57
CA THR A 64 -0.47 -11.42 5.29
C THR A 64 -1.50 -10.78 4.34
N GLY A 65 -2.61 -10.33 4.90
CA GLY A 65 -3.59 -9.46 4.25
C GLY A 65 -3.67 -8.14 5.00
N PHE A 66 -4.28 -7.14 4.37
CA PHE A 66 -4.60 -5.90 5.05
C PHE A 66 -6.02 -5.46 4.68
N VAL A 67 -6.71 -4.85 5.64
CA VAL A 67 -8.06 -4.31 5.48
C VAL A 67 -8.07 -2.84 5.89
N PHE A 68 -8.83 -2.02 5.18
CA PHE A 68 -8.96 -0.59 5.44
C PHE A 68 -10.35 -0.12 5.08
N LEU A 69 -10.74 1.06 5.60
CA LEU A 69 -11.98 1.71 5.21
C LEU A 69 -11.75 2.60 4.00
N ASN A 70 -12.43 2.31 2.89
CA ASN A 70 -12.35 3.15 1.71
C ASN A 70 -13.03 4.50 1.96
N LYS A 71 -12.29 5.61 1.83
CA LYS A 71 -12.78 6.95 2.13
C LYS A 71 -13.95 7.39 1.24
N LYS A 72 -13.99 6.94 -0.02
CA LYS A 72 -15.03 7.34 -0.98
C LYS A 72 -16.31 6.54 -0.78
N THR A 73 -16.19 5.21 -0.71
CA THR A 73 -17.36 4.33 -0.64
C THR A 73 -17.84 4.11 0.80
N GLN A 74 -17.04 4.47 1.81
CA GLN A 74 -17.29 4.18 3.23
C GLN A 74 -17.49 2.68 3.51
N GLN A 75 -16.90 1.82 2.68
CA GLN A 75 -16.95 0.36 2.81
C GLN A 75 -15.55 -0.21 3.06
N PRO A 76 -15.41 -1.28 3.87
CA PRO A 76 -14.14 -1.93 4.05
C PRO A 76 -13.70 -2.61 2.76
N ARG A 77 -12.40 -2.52 2.48
CA ARG A 77 -11.73 -3.22 1.38
C ARG A 77 -10.51 -3.92 1.92
N ALA A 78 -10.23 -5.10 1.40
CA ALA A 78 -9.10 -5.89 1.85
C ALA A 78 -8.36 -6.50 0.67
N PHE A 79 -7.03 -6.55 0.77
CA PHE A 79 -6.18 -7.16 -0.25
C PHE A 79 -5.14 -8.04 0.41
N ILE A 80 -4.61 -9.00 -0.35
CA ILE A 80 -3.41 -9.72 0.04
C ILE A 80 -2.25 -8.74 0.06
N ASN A 81 -1.45 -8.76 1.13
CA ASN A 81 -0.24 -7.96 1.27
C ASN A 81 0.90 -8.56 0.44
N ARG A 82 0.74 -8.57 -0.87
CA ARG A 82 1.73 -9.12 -1.78
C ARG A 82 1.72 -8.40 -3.11
N CYS A 83 2.87 -7.84 -3.46
CA CYS A 83 3.01 -7.21 -4.75
C CYS A 83 3.07 -8.26 -5.88
N PRO A 84 2.22 -8.19 -6.91
CA PRO A 84 2.24 -9.13 -8.03
C PRO A 84 3.51 -9.03 -8.91
N HIS A 85 4.28 -7.94 -8.78
CA HIS A 85 5.50 -7.74 -9.56
C HIS A 85 6.69 -8.51 -8.97
N ALA A 86 6.99 -8.25 -7.69
CA ALA A 86 8.15 -8.77 -6.97
C ALA A 86 7.84 -9.92 -6.01
N MET A 87 6.56 -10.19 -5.74
CA MET A 87 6.10 -11.23 -4.80
C MET A 87 6.56 -10.99 -3.35
N LEU A 88 6.74 -9.71 -2.99
CA LEU A 88 7.12 -9.21 -1.66
C LEU A 88 5.93 -8.48 -1.02
N GLU A 89 5.98 -8.31 0.31
CA GLU A 89 5.00 -7.48 1.03
C GLU A 89 5.11 -6.00 0.64
N LEU A 90 3.99 -5.28 0.77
CA LEU A 90 3.86 -3.88 0.34
C LEU A 90 4.40 -2.89 1.37
N ASP A 91 4.33 -3.22 2.66
CA ASP A 91 4.47 -2.31 3.81
C ASP A 91 5.83 -2.37 4.52
N PHE A 92 6.69 -3.34 4.24
CA PHE A 92 7.91 -3.57 5.04
C PHE A 92 7.63 -3.67 6.56
N ASP A 93 6.52 -4.32 6.92
CA ASP A 93 6.08 -4.55 8.32
C ASP A 93 5.66 -3.32 9.14
N ASP A 94 5.61 -2.12 8.56
CA ASP A 94 5.14 -0.93 9.28
C ASP A 94 3.61 -0.72 9.23
N SER A 95 2.89 -1.60 8.52
CA SER A 95 1.43 -1.54 8.32
C SER A 95 0.91 -0.22 7.71
N ASP A 96 1.79 0.56 7.09
CA ASP A 96 1.43 1.75 6.35
C ASP A 96 1.46 1.46 4.84
N PHE A 97 0.25 1.31 4.29
CA PHE A 97 0.01 0.89 2.92
C PHE A 97 -0.24 2.06 1.97
N PHE A 98 -0.40 3.29 2.46
CA PHE A 98 -0.96 4.38 1.68
C PHE A 98 0.01 5.53 1.46
N ARG A 99 -0.05 6.10 0.25
CA ARG A 99 0.67 7.32 -0.10
C ARG A 99 -0.16 8.12 -1.09
N GLU A 100 -0.39 9.40 -0.79
CA GLU A 100 -1.25 10.29 -1.59
C GLU A 100 -2.65 9.72 -1.87
N GLY A 101 -3.19 8.91 -0.95
CA GLY A 101 -4.50 8.26 -1.11
C GLY A 101 -4.50 6.98 -1.95
N PHE A 102 -3.35 6.55 -2.48
CA PHE A 102 -3.19 5.31 -3.23
C PHE A 102 -2.48 4.25 -2.40
N ILE A 103 -2.68 2.97 -2.74
CA ILE A 103 -1.92 1.88 -2.13
C ILE A 103 -0.51 1.88 -2.74
N HIS A 104 0.51 1.97 -1.90
CA HIS A 104 1.90 2.11 -2.32
C HIS A 104 2.73 0.91 -1.87
N CYS A 105 3.33 0.21 -2.83
CA CYS A 105 4.34 -0.80 -2.57
C CYS A 105 5.67 -0.13 -2.26
N LYS A 106 6.06 -0.13 -0.98
CA LYS A 106 7.34 0.45 -0.50
C LYS A 106 8.56 -0.28 -1.06
N ALA A 107 8.40 -1.54 -1.45
CA ALA A 107 9.52 -2.35 -1.96
C ALA A 107 10.09 -1.88 -3.30
N HIS A 108 9.26 -1.36 -4.21
CA HIS A 108 9.71 -0.94 -5.54
C HIS A 108 8.82 0.14 -6.16
N ALA A 109 8.20 0.98 -5.32
CA ALA A 109 7.45 2.17 -5.73
C ALA A 109 6.36 1.90 -6.78
N ALA A 110 5.58 0.83 -6.59
CA ALA A 110 4.38 0.61 -7.38
C ALA A 110 3.16 1.21 -6.69
N PHE A 111 2.21 1.71 -7.47
CA PHE A 111 0.96 2.28 -6.99
C PHE A 111 -0.24 1.50 -7.51
N PHE A 112 -1.19 1.27 -6.60
CA PHE A 112 -2.45 0.58 -6.87
C PHE A 112 -3.62 1.45 -6.41
N ASP A 113 -4.72 1.33 -7.15
CA ASP A 113 -5.96 2.02 -6.82
C ASP A 113 -6.64 1.36 -5.60
N PRO A 114 -7.03 2.11 -4.57
CA PRO A 114 -7.72 1.55 -3.40
C PRO A 114 -9.16 1.11 -3.68
N ASP A 115 -9.78 1.61 -4.75
CA ASP A 115 -11.16 1.28 -5.10
C ASP A 115 -11.26 -0.03 -5.89
N THR A 116 -10.18 -0.50 -6.52
CA THR A 116 -10.24 -1.67 -7.42
C THR A 116 -9.04 -2.61 -7.28
N GLY A 117 -7.95 -2.16 -6.67
CA GLY A 117 -6.69 -2.89 -6.62
C GLY A 117 -5.91 -2.87 -7.94
N ILE A 118 -6.39 -2.17 -8.99
CA ILE A 118 -5.67 -2.14 -10.27
C ILE A 118 -4.30 -1.48 -10.12
N CYS A 119 -3.30 -2.02 -10.82
CA CYS A 119 -2.00 -1.40 -10.89
C CYS A 119 -2.04 -0.14 -11.77
N LEU A 120 -1.78 1.01 -11.17
CA LEU A 120 -1.71 2.31 -11.85
C LEU A 120 -0.29 2.58 -12.35
N GLN A 121 0.72 2.23 -11.57
CA GLN A 121 2.11 2.42 -11.93
C GLN A 121 2.94 1.25 -11.39
N GLY A 122 3.59 0.52 -12.30
CA GLY A 122 4.51 -0.57 -11.96
C GLY A 122 5.98 -0.10 -11.97
N PRO A 123 6.91 -0.91 -11.45
CA PRO A 123 8.33 -0.60 -11.54
C PRO A 123 8.78 -0.53 -13.01
N ILE A 124 9.60 0.47 -13.34
CA ILE A 124 10.12 0.74 -14.69
C ILE A 124 10.79 -0.49 -15.34
N SER A 125 11.31 -1.44 -14.54
CA SER A 125 12.07 -2.59 -15.01
C SER A 125 11.25 -3.87 -15.26
N SER A 126 9.97 -3.94 -14.90
CA SER A 126 9.22 -5.20 -15.02
C SER A 126 8.58 -5.36 -16.41
N ARG A 127 9.10 -6.32 -17.19
CA ARG A 127 8.45 -6.87 -18.41
C ARG A 127 7.20 -7.71 -18.15
N LYS A 128 6.72 -7.78 -16.91
CA LYS A 128 5.51 -8.54 -16.54
C LYS A 128 4.29 -7.65 -16.78
N ALA A 129 3.19 -8.26 -17.22
CA ALA A 129 1.89 -7.59 -17.28
C ALA A 129 1.58 -6.93 -15.92
N LEU A 130 1.12 -5.68 -15.95
CA LEU A 130 0.69 -4.92 -14.78
C LEU A 130 -0.55 -5.59 -14.18
N ARG A 131 -0.35 -6.60 -13.33
CA ARG A 131 -1.44 -7.24 -12.59
C ARG A 131 -1.82 -6.38 -11.37
N GLY A 132 -3.10 -6.36 -11.04
CA GLY A 132 -3.61 -5.73 -9.83
C GLY A 132 -3.32 -6.56 -8.58
N LEU A 133 -3.66 -6.00 -7.42
CA LEU A 133 -3.65 -6.71 -6.14
C LEU A 133 -4.76 -7.75 -6.10
N ASP A 134 -4.49 -8.83 -5.38
CA ASP A 134 -5.44 -9.88 -5.10
C ASP A 134 -6.40 -9.42 -3.99
N GLU A 135 -7.69 -9.32 -4.30
CA GLU A 135 -8.72 -8.85 -3.36
C GLU A 135 -9.23 -9.98 -2.45
N LEU A 136 -9.44 -9.63 -1.18
CA LEU A 136 -10.03 -10.49 -0.16
C LEU A 136 -11.46 -10.02 0.11
N ARG A 137 -12.41 -10.95 0.13
CA ARG A 137 -13.82 -10.61 0.38
C ARG A 137 -14.07 -10.35 1.84
N VAL A 138 -14.45 -9.12 2.16
CA VAL A 138 -14.82 -8.68 3.51
C VAL A 138 -16.24 -8.14 3.55
N GLN A 139 -16.89 -8.23 4.70
CA GLN A 139 -18.23 -7.70 4.93
C GLN A 139 -18.31 -7.11 6.35
N ILE A 140 -19.24 -6.17 6.54
CA ILE A 140 -19.61 -5.66 7.86
C ILE A 140 -20.73 -6.55 8.41
N ASP A 141 -20.53 -7.11 9.60
CA ASP A 141 -21.53 -7.85 10.38
C ASP A 141 -21.69 -7.15 11.74
N GLY A 142 -22.76 -6.35 11.88
CA GLY A 142 -22.92 -5.47 13.04
C GLY A 142 -21.83 -4.40 13.12
N ASP A 143 -21.02 -4.45 14.18
CA ASP A 143 -19.88 -3.55 14.40
C ASP A 143 -18.54 -4.16 13.96
N ASP A 144 -18.53 -5.40 13.47
CA ASP A 144 -17.32 -6.14 13.13
C ASP A 144 -17.12 -6.24 11.62
N VAL A 145 -15.85 -6.21 11.20
CA VAL A 145 -15.45 -6.53 9.83
C VAL A 145 -15.00 -7.98 9.77
N ILE A 146 -15.73 -8.77 8.99
CA ILE A 146 -15.52 -10.20 8.83
C ILE A 146 -14.91 -10.52 7.46
N LEU A 147 -14.00 -11.49 7.45
CA LEU A 147 -13.46 -12.09 6.24
C LEU A 147 -14.38 -13.24 5.79
N LEU A 148 -14.88 -13.14 4.56
CA LEU A 148 -15.76 -14.15 3.95
C LEU A 148 -14.97 -15.24 3.21
N ALA A 149 -13.81 -14.89 2.65
CA ALA A 149 -12.95 -15.83 1.94
C ALA A 149 -11.47 -15.47 2.15
N GLU A 150 -10.67 -16.46 2.60
CA GLU A 150 -9.21 -16.33 2.72
C GLU A 150 -8.49 -16.45 1.36
N GLN A 151 -9.16 -17.01 0.36
CA GLN A 151 -8.63 -17.12 -0.99
C GLN A 151 -8.91 -15.84 -1.76
N SER A 152 -7.91 -15.36 -2.50
CA SER A 152 -8.09 -14.31 -3.49
C SER A 152 -9.05 -14.78 -4.58
N GLU A 153 -10.08 -14.00 -4.86
CA GLU A 153 -10.78 -14.17 -6.13
C GLU A 153 -9.98 -13.43 -7.21
N GLU A 154 -9.76 -14.08 -8.35
CA GLU A 154 -9.10 -13.43 -9.48
C GLU A 154 -9.97 -12.26 -9.94
N ASN A 155 -9.58 -11.04 -9.58
CA ASN A 155 -10.28 -9.84 -10.00
C ASN A 155 -9.99 -9.54 -11.47
N PHE A 156 -10.73 -10.22 -12.34
CA PHE A 156 -11.20 -9.65 -13.60
C PHE A 156 -12.71 -9.37 -13.58
N SER A 157 -13.43 -9.77 -12.51
CA SER A 157 -14.91 -9.77 -12.51
C SER A 157 -15.58 -8.74 -11.58
N SER A 158 -14.83 -7.92 -10.82
CA SER A 158 -15.39 -6.82 -10.03
C SER A 158 -15.17 -5.44 -10.64
N VAL A 159 -14.83 -5.37 -11.93
CA VAL A 159 -15.27 -4.21 -12.70
C VAL A 159 -16.79 -4.39 -12.78
N PRO A 160 -17.63 -3.42 -12.37
CA PRO A 160 -19.05 -3.52 -12.68
C PRO A 160 -19.16 -3.82 -14.16
N SER A 161 -20.04 -4.75 -14.56
CA SER A 161 -20.32 -5.08 -15.97
C SER A 161 -20.44 -3.79 -16.80
N TYR A 162 -19.34 -3.38 -17.40
CA TYR A 162 -19.17 -2.20 -18.23
C TYR A 162 -18.21 -2.60 -19.32
N ASP A 163 -18.65 -2.38 -20.55
CA ASP A 163 -17.97 -2.76 -21.79
C ASP A 163 -16.46 -2.50 -21.73
N CYS A 164 -15.71 -3.38 -22.39
CA CYS A 164 -14.24 -3.52 -22.35
C CYS A 164 -13.41 -2.29 -22.79
N GLN A 165 -14.02 -1.11 -22.94
CA GLN A 165 -13.37 0.18 -23.22
C GLN A 165 -13.21 1.06 -21.96
N GLU A 166 -14.00 0.84 -20.91
CA GLU A 166 -13.97 1.62 -19.66
C GLU A 166 -12.81 1.30 -18.68
N PRO A 167 -12.30 0.05 -18.56
CA PRO A 167 -11.23 -0.26 -17.58
C PRO A 167 -9.93 0.50 -17.87
N GLU A 168 -9.60 0.69 -19.15
CA GLU A 168 -8.44 1.47 -19.56
C GLU A 168 -8.66 2.98 -19.36
N ALA A 169 -9.88 3.48 -19.58
CA ALA A 169 -10.24 4.87 -19.36
C ALA A 169 -10.15 5.23 -17.86
N TYR A 170 -10.78 4.41 -17.00
CA TYR A 170 -10.69 4.54 -15.56
C TYR A 170 -9.23 4.47 -15.07
N LYS A 171 -8.45 3.52 -15.59
CA LYS A 171 -7.03 3.41 -15.26
C LYS A 171 -6.26 4.67 -15.66
N ARG A 172 -6.50 5.22 -16.86
CA ARG A 172 -5.86 6.47 -17.32
C ARG A 172 -6.26 7.68 -16.48
N GLU A 173 -7.52 7.75 -16.07
CA GLU A 173 -8.00 8.77 -15.15
C GLU A 173 -7.27 8.66 -13.80
N LYS A 174 -7.23 7.48 -13.19
CA LYS A 174 -6.51 7.25 -11.93
C LYS A 174 -5.01 7.44 -12.03
N GLN A 175 -4.39 7.13 -13.17
CA GLN A 175 -3.00 7.48 -13.44
C GLN A 175 -2.78 8.99 -13.47
N ARG A 176 -3.73 9.76 -14.00
CA ARG A 176 -3.66 11.23 -14.00
C ARG A 176 -3.81 11.79 -12.59
N GLU A 177 -4.77 11.28 -11.81
CA GLU A 177 -4.95 11.66 -10.39
C GLU A 177 -3.67 11.38 -9.59
N LEU A 178 -3.07 10.19 -9.77
CA LEU A 178 -1.81 9.83 -9.13
C LEU A 178 -0.67 10.78 -9.56
N ALA A 179 -0.53 11.06 -10.85
CA ALA A 179 0.50 11.96 -11.36
C ALA A 179 0.35 13.38 -10.80
N GLU A 180 -0.87 13.90 -10.73
CA GLU A 180 -1.17 15.21 -10.14
C GLU A 180 -0.83 15.24 -8.65
N ALA A 181 -1.21 14.21 -7.90
CA ALA A 181 -0.92 14.12 -6.47
C ALA A 181 0.58 14.06 -6.18
N LEU A 182 1.35 13.33 -7.00
CA LEU A 182 2.81 13.28 -6.91
C LEU A 182 3.47 14.62 -7.31
N SER A 183 2.93 15.32 -8.32
CA SER A 183 3.41 16.66 -8.71
C SER A 183 3.24 17.68 -7.59
N LYS A 184 2.05 17.74 -6.98
CA LYS A 184 1.77 18.65 -5.86
C LYS A 184 2.72 18.45 -4.68
N ARG A 185 3.07 17.19 -4.39
CA ARG A 185 4.08 16.88 -3.36
C ARG A 185 5.47 17.34 -3.77
N ALA A 186 5.86 17.13 -5.03
CA ALA A 186 7.16 17.55 -5.54
C ALA A 186 7.32 19.08 -5.46
N GLU A 187 6.31 19.82 -5.92
CA GLU A 187 6.25 21.28 -5.83
C GLU A 187 6.37 21.77 -4.38
N GLY A 188 5.68 21.12 -3.43
CA GLY A 188 5.81 21.43 -2.01
C GLY A 188 7.20 21.14 -1.44
N SER A 189 7.89 20.10 -1.93
CA SER A 189 9.27 19.80 -1.50
C SER A 189 10.32 20.71 -2.16
N GLU A 190 10.06 21.18 -3.37
CA GLU A 190 10.92 22.12 -4.09
C GLU A 190 10.88 23.50 -3.43
N SER A 191 9.69 23.98 -3.03
CA SER A 191 9.55 25.26 -2.32
C SER A 191 10.28 25.26 -0.96
N ASP A 192 10.18 24.17 -0.19
CA ASP A 192 10.91 24.00 1.08
C ASP A 192 12.43 24.04 0.87
N PHE A 193 12.91 23.40 -0.21
CA PHE A 193 14.33 23.37 -0.55
C PHE A 193 14.84 24.74 -1.02
N GLU A 194 14.08 25.44 -1.87
CA GLU A 194 14.39 26.80 -2.32
C GLU A 194 14.46 27.77 -1.15
N GLU A 195 13.51 27.70 -0.20
CA GLU A 195 13.52 28.54 0.99
C GLU A 195 14.77 28.26 1.86
N MET A 196 15.14 26.99 2.03
CA MET A 196 16.36 26.61 2.74
C MET A 196 17.61 27.17 2.04
N GLN A 197 17.71 27.06 0.72
CA GLN A 197 18.81 27.60 -0.06
C GLN A 197 18.90 29.12 0.05
N GLN A 198 17.76 29.83 0.01
CA GLN A 198 17.70 31.29 0.14
C GLN A 198 18.18 31.73 1.53
N ARG A 199 17.71 31.07 2.60
CA ARG A 199 18.17 31.34 3.98
C ARG A 199 19.68 31.11 4.13
N LEU A 200 20.23 30.07 3.52
CA LEU A 200 21.67 29.80 3.53
C LEU A 200 22.46 30.87 2.74
N HIS A 201 21.94 31.28 1.59
CA HIS A 201 22.54 32.33 0.78
C HIS A 201 22.59 33.66 1.54
N GLU A 202 21.49 34.08 2.16
CA GLU A 202 21.42 35.31 2.97
C GLU A 202 22.42 35.29 4.14
N LYS A 203 22.49 34.17 4.87
CA LYS A 203 23.48 33.98 5.95
C LYS A 203 24.90 34.10 5.44
N THR A 204 25.18 33.53 4.26
CA THR A 204 26.50 33.59 3.62
C THR A 204 26.87 35.01 3.24
N MET A 205 25.96 35.74 2.58
CA MET A 205 26.17 37.13 2.17
C MET A 205 26.33 38.07 3.38
N ALA A 206 25.55 37.87 4.45
CA ALA A 206 25.68 38.62 5.70
C ALA A 206 27.05 38.38 6.37
N ARG A 207 27.56 37.13 6.34
CA ARG A 207 28.90 36.79 6.85
C ARG A 207 30.00 37.46 6.03
N MET A 208 29.88 37.45 4.70
CA MET A 208 30.82 38.13 3.80
C MET A 208 30.86 39.64 4.04
N LYS A 209 29.69 40.28 4.20
CA LYS A 209 29.58 41.71 4.52
C LYS A 209 30.24 42.06 5.86
N LYS A 210 30.04 41.23 6.90
CA LYS A 210 30.73 41.39 8.20
C LYS A 210 32.25 41.29 8.06
N TYR A 211 32.75 40.36 7.25
CA TYR A 211 34.19 40.21 6.99
C TYR A 211 34.77 41.44 6.27
N GLN A 212 34.08 41.93 5.24
CA GLN A 212 34.47 43.15 4.52
C GLN A 212 34.51 44.38 5.44
N GLN A 213 33.50 44.55 6.30
CA GLN A 213 33.46 45.65 7.28
C GLN A 213 34.61 45.57 8.29
N LYS A 214 34.93 44.38 8.80
CA LYS A 214 36.09 44.17 9.69
C LYS A 214 37.41 44.51 9.00
N ASN A 215 37.61 44.07 7.75
CA ASN A 215 38.82 44.36 7.00
C ASN A 215 38.96 45.86 6.66
N ALA A 216 37.86 46.52 6.29
CA ALA A 216 37.84 47.95 6.04
C ALA A 216 38.11 48.79 7.31
N GLY A 217 37.64 48.32 8.48
CA GLY A 217 37.95 48.93 9.78
C GLY A 217 39.41 48.75 10.18
N SER A 218 39.98 47.56 9.97
CA SER A 218 41.39 47.26 10.25
C SER A 218 42.35 48.09 9.38
N ALA A 219 42.02 48.27 8.09
CA ALA A 219 42.81 49.07 7.16
C ALA A 219 42.80 50.59 7.44
N ARG A 220 41.80 51.10 8.16
CA ARG A 220 41.77 52.50 8.62
C ARG A 220 42.60 52.72 9.89
N ASN A 221 42.70 51.69 10.74
CA ASN A 221 43.38 51.79 12.03
C ASN A 221 44.91 51.64 11.95
N THR A 222 45.43 51.16 10.80
CA THR A 222 46.88 51.02 10.55
C THR A 222 47.51 52.21 9.82
N LYS A 223 46.72 53.24 9.49
CA LYS A 223 47.16 54.46 8.78
C LYS A 223 47.10 55.74 9.63
N GLY A 224 46.86 55.63 10.93
CA GLY A 224 46.95 56.73 11.91
C GLY A 224 48.03 56.43 12.93
#